data_AF-A0A151SMN4-F1
#
_entry.id   AF-A0A151SMN4-F1
#
_cell.length_a   1.000
_cell.length_b   1.000
_cell.length_c   1.000
_cell.angle_alpha   90.00
_cell.angle_beta   90.00
_cell.angle_gamma   90.00
#
_symmetry.space_group_name_H-M   'P 1'
#
loop_
_entity.id
_entity.type
_entity.pdbx_description
1 polymer ?
#
loop_
_entity_poly.entity_id
_entity_poly.type
_entity_poly.pdbx_seq_one_letter_code
_entity_poly.pdbx_strand_id
1 'polypeptide(L)'
;MSFGFKENTVDQCIYLKVSGSKFIFLILYVDDILLATNDLGLLSDTKKFLSNNFEMKDMGEAGYVIGIEIFRDRSQGMLGLS
;
A
#
# COMPACT_ATOMS: atom_id res chain seq x y z
N MET A 1 -7.69 -17.63 7.80
CA MET A 1 -6.33 -17.65 7.25
C MET A 1 -5.82 -16.22 7.23
N SER A 2 -4.79 -15.90 8.02
CA SER A 2 -4.17 -14.57 8.02
C SER A 2 -3.41 -14.35 6.71
N PHE A 3 -3.60 -13.23 6.02
CA PHE A 3 -2.93 -12.95 4.74
C PHE A 3 -1.41 -12.70 4.88
N GLY A 4 -0.84 -12.86 6.08
CA GLY A 4 0.60 -12.78 6.35
C GLY A 4 1.13 -11.38 6.64
N PHE A 5 0.24 -10.41 6.88
CA PHE A 5 0.62 -9.08 7.34
C PHE A 5 1.05 -9.11 8.81
N LYS A 6 2.14 -8.41 9.10
CA LYS A 6 2.63 -8.15 10.44
C LYS A 6 2.51 -6.66 10.73
N GLU A 7 1.85 -6.33 11.83
CA GLU A 7 1.72 -4.95 12.31
C GLU A 7 3.10 -4.41 12.72
N ASN A 8 3.33 -3.13 12.44
CA ASN A 8 4.53 -2.43 12.87
C ASN A 8 4.42 -2.13 14.38
N THR A 9 5.53 -2.31 15.10
CA THR A 9 5.60 -2.16 16.56
C THR A 9 5.56 -0.70 17.03
N VAL A 10 5.85 0.25 16.15
CA VAL A 10 5.89 1.69 16.46
C VAL A 10 4.61 2.38 16.01
N ASP A 11 4.09 2.01 14.84
CA ASP A 11 2.89 2.59 14.26
C ASP A 11 1.91 1.49 13.84
N GLN A 12 0.82 1.37 14.59
CA GLN A 12 -0.20 0.34 14.40
C GLN A 12 -0.99 0.49 13.09
N CYS A 13 -0.88 1.65 12.44
CA CYS A 13 -1.50 1.89 11.14
C CYS A 13 -0.67 1.31 9.97
N ILE A 14 0.54 0.81 10.24
CA ILE A 14 1.44 0.28 9.22
C ILE A 14 1.54 -1.24 9.35
N TYR A 15 1.24 -1.94 8.27
CA TYR A 15 1.36 -3.38 8.16
C TYR A 15 2.35 -3.75 7.06
N LEU A 16 3.24 -4.69 7.35
CA LEU A 16 4.23 -5.19 6.42
C LEU A 16 4.03 -6.68 6.17
N LYS A 17 4.03 -7.07 4.91
CA LYS A 17 4.14 -8.47 4.49
C LYS A 17 5.40 -8.64 3.66
N VAL A 18 6.23 -9.62 4.02
CA VAL A 18 7.45 -9.98 3.29
C VAL A 18 7.33 -11.42 2.80
N SER A 19 7.66 -11.64 1.53
CA SER A 19 7.73 -12.95 0.89
C SER A 19 9.00 -13.04 0.05
N GLY A 20 10.09 -13.55 0.65
CA GLY A 20 11.41 -13.53 0.05
C GLY A 20 11.91 -12.09 -0.18
N SER A 21 12.19 -11.73 -1.43
CA SER A 21 12.58 -10.37 -1.84
C SER A 21 11.40 -9.44 -2.11
N LYS A 22 10.17 -9.95 -2.09
CA LYS A 22 8.95 -9.17 -2.32
C LYS A 22 8.42 -8.64 -0.99
N PHE A 23 8.00 -7.39 -0.98
CA PHE A 23 7.40 -6.79 0.20
C PHE A 23 6.24 -5.88 -0.20
N ILE A 24 5.24 -5.82 0.67
CA ILE A 24 4.14 -4.87 0.56
C ILE A 24 3.87 -4.23 1.92
N PHE A 25 3.84 -2.90 1.91
CA PHE A 25 3.32 -2.07 2.97
C PHE A 25 1.86 -1.79 2.72
N LEU A 26 1.05 -1.93 3.76
CA LEU A 26 -0.32 -1.51 3.84
C LEU A 26 -0.40 -0.48 4.95
N ILE A 27 -0.74 0.75 4.59
CA ILE A 27 -0.86 1.87 5.52
C ILE A 27 -2.33 2.24 5.58
N LEU A 28 -2.90 2.22 6.78
CA LEU A 28 -4.28 2.61 7.04
C LEU A 28 -4.32 4.07 7.47
N TYR A 29 -5.21 4.85 6.87
CA TYR A 29 -5.53 6.20 7.33
C TYR A 29 -7.03 6.44 7.25
N VAL A 30 -7.71 6.34 8.39
CA VAL A 30 -9.17 6.48 8.49
C VAL A 30 -9.87 5.54 7.48
N ASP A 31 -10.44 6.09 6.41
CA ASP A 31 -11.17 5.34 5.38
C ASP A 31 -10.29 4.92 4.19
N ASP A 32 -9.06 5.45 4.10
CA ASP A 32 -8.15 5.23 2.98
C ASP A 32 -7.08 4.17 3.32
N ILE A 33 -6.73 3.38 2.31
CA ILE A 33 -5.64 2.41 2.37
C ILE A 33 -4.60 2.75 1.31
N LEU A 34 -3.37 3.03 1.75
CA LEU A 34 -2.22 3.16 0.86
C LEU A 34 -1.44 1.85 0.79
N LEU A 35 -1.28 1.32 -0.42
CA LEU A 35 -0.44 0.16 -0.70
C LEU A 35 0.85 0.58 -1.39
N ALA A 36 1.99 0.15 -0.86
CA ALA A 36 3.31 0.35 -1.46
C ALA A 36 4.07 -0.98 -1.52
N THR A 37 4.54 -1.36 -2.71
CA THR A 37 5.16 -2.68 -2.94
C THR A 37 6.18 -2.59 -4.06
N ASN A 38 7.18 -3.47 -4.01
CA ASN A 38 8.14 -3.68 -5.10
C ASN A 38 7.70 -4.75 -6.11
N ASP A 39 6.54 -5.39 -5.90
CA ASP A 39 6.02 -6.46 -6.76
C ASP A 39 4.54 -6.22 -7.10
N LEU A 40 4.25 -6.14 -8.40
CA LEU A 40 2.90 -5.89 -8.93
C LEU A 40 1.96 -7.09 -8.77
N GLY A 41 2.49 -8.32 -8.71
CA GLY A 41 1.70 -9.51 -8.40
C GLY A 41 1.16 -9.45 -6.99
N LEU A 42 2.05 -9.17 -6.02
CA LEU A 42 1.71 -8.96 -4.62
C LEU A 42 0.73 -7.80 -4.42
N LEU A 43 0.86 -6.72 -5.20
CA LEU A 43 -0.13 -5.63 -5.22
C LEU A 43 -1.52 -6.15 -5.61
N SER A 44 -1.59 -6.86 -6.73
CA SER A 44 -2.85 -7.34 -7.30
C SER A 44 -3.54 -8.35 -6.39
N ASP A 45 -2.78 -9.26 -5.80
CA ASP A 45 -3.31 -10.24 -4.85
C ASP A 45 -3.81 -9.57 -3.57
N THR A 46 -3.09 -8.56 -3.08
CA THR A 46 -3.50 -7.81 -1.89
C THR A 46 -4.75 -6.97 -2.17
N LYS A 47 -4.83 -6.31 -3.32
CA LYS A 47 -6.04 -5.59 -3.75
C LYS A 47 -7.25 -6.51 -3.80
N LYS A 48 -7.13 -7.67 -4.46
CA LYS A 48 -8.20 -8.69 -4.52
C LYS A 48 -8.61 -9.17 -3.13
N PHE A 49 -7.63 -9.44 -2.26
CA PHE A 49 -7.91 -9.84 -0.89
C PHE A 49 -8.72 -8.77 -0.16
N LEU A 50 -8.29 -7.51 -0.21
CA LEU A 50 -9.01 -6.43 0.46
C LEU A 50 -10.42 -6.22 -0.14
N SER A 51 -10.56 -6.18 -1.47
CA SER A 51 -11.87 -6.01 -2.12
C SER A 51 -12.85 -7.15 -1.88
N ASN A 52 -12.37 -8.36 -1.57
CA ASN A 52 -13.23 -9.49 -1.22
C ASN A 52 -13.70 -9.45 0.24
N ASN A 53 -12.99 -8.74 1.12
CA ASN A 53 -13.31 -8.67 2.56
C ASN A 53 -13.96 -7.34 2.95
N PHE A 54 -13.73 -6.29 2.16
CA PHE A 54 -14.19 -4.93 2.44
C PHE A 54 -14.79 -4.32 1.17
N GLU A 55 -15.87 -3.56 1.33
CA GLU A 55 -16.39 -2.71 0.26
C GLU A 55 -15.42 -1.54 0.07
N MET A 56 -14.60 -1.62 -0.97
CA MET A 56 -13.57 -0.62 -1.25
C MET A 56 -13.46 -0.36 -2.75
N LYS A 57 -13.03 0.86 -3.09
CA LYS A 57 -12.78 1.26 -4.46
C LYS A 57 -11.29 1.41 -4.69
N ASP A 58 -10.79 0.82 -5.78
CA ASP A 58 -9.44 1.09 -6.24
C ASP A 58 -9.37 2.50 -6.83
N MET A 59 -8.56 3.36 -6.21
CA MET A 59 -8.34 4.75 -6.65
C MET A 59 -7.22 4.86 -7.68
N GLY A 60 -6.57 3.75 -8.06
CA GLY A 60 -5.50 3.71 -9.03
C GLY A 60 -4.12 3.98 -8.43
N GLU A 61 -3.25 4.65 -9.19
CA GLU A 61 -1.94 5.05 -8.68
C GLU A 61 -2.09 6.17 -7.65
N ALA A 62 -1.44 6.01 -6.50
CA ALA A 62 -1.49 6.99 -5.42
C ALA A 62 -0.90 8.33 -5.87
N GLY A 63 -1.79 9.29 -6.17
CA GLY A 63 -1.45 10.69 -6.43
C GLY A 63 -1.68 11.60 -5.23
N TYR A 64 -2.49 11.17 -4.25
CA TYR A 64 -2.73 11.91 -3.01
C TYR A 64 -2.86 10.96 -1.83
N VAL A 65 -2.33 11.35 -0.67
CA VAL A 65 -2.53 10.66 0.62
C VAL A 65 -2.55 11.68 1.75
N ILE A 66 -3.58 11.69 2.59
CA ILE A 66 -3.67 12.59 3.77
C ILE A 66 -3.53 14.08 3.39
N GLY A 67 -4.03 14.47 2.22
CA GLY A 67 -3.89 15.85 1.71
C GLY A 67 -2.49 16.21 1.21
N ILE A 68 -1.57 15.25 1.12
CA ILE A 68 -0.25 15.40 0.51
C ILE A 68 -0.32 14.88 -0.92
N GLU A 69 0.12 15.70 -1.87
CA GLU A 69 0.24 15.28 -3.27
C GLU A 69 1.52 14.48 -3.48
N ILE A 70 1.42 13.34 -4.17
CA ILE A 70 2.54 12.46 -4.48
C ILE A 70 2.90 12.62 -5.96
N PHE A 71 4.11 13.10 -6.20
CA PHE A 71 4.70 13.15 -7.54
C PHE A 71 5.69 12.01 -7.72
N ARG A 72 5.59 11.29 -8.83
CA ARG A 72 6.50 10.19 -9.16
C ARG A 72 7.06 10.38 -10.55
N ASP A 73 8.37 10.58 -10.62
CA ASP A 73 9.11 10.49 -11.87
C ASP A 73 9.89 9.17 -11.88
N ARG A 74 9.35 8.16 -12.56
CA ARG A 74 9.99 6.85 -12.67
C ARG A 74 11.22 6.86 -13.58
N SER A 75 11.32 7.83 -14.49
CA SER A 75 12.48 7.95 -15.38
C SER A 75 13.71 8.48 -14.64
N GLN A 76 13.48 9.37 -13.66
CA GLN A 76 14.52 9.93 -12.80
C GLN A 76 14.62 9.22 -11.43
N GLY A 77 13.71 8.29 -11.14
CA GLY A 77 13.64 7.60 -9.84
C GLY A 77 13.27 8.55 -8.69
N MET A 78 12.58 9.65 -8.97
CA MET A 78 12.22 10.65 -7.97
C MET A 78 10.81 10.44 -7.43
N LEU A 79 10.66 10.68 -6.13
CA LEU A 79 9.38 10.77 -5.44
C LEU A 79 9.35 12.09 -4.69
N GLY A 80 8.41 12.96 -5.06
CA GLY A 80 8.17 14.26 -4.45
C GLY A 80 6.86 14.27 -3.67
N LEU A 81 6.79 15.12 -2.65
CA LEU A 81 5.62 15.36 -1.81
C LEU A 81 5.35 16.87 -1.78
N SER A 82 4.11 17.30 -2.00
CA SER A 82 3.70 18.71 -1.88
C SER A 82 2.47 18.89 -1.01
#